data_AF-A0A261CE06-F1
#
_entry.id   AF-A0A261CE06-F1
#
_cell.length_a   1.000
_cell.length_b   1.000
_cell.length_c   1.000
_cell.angle_alpha   90.00
_cell.angle_beta   90.00
_cell.angle_gamma   90.00
#
_symmetry.space_group_name_H-M   'P 1'
#
loop_
_entity.id
_entity.type
_entity.pdbx_description
1 polymer ?
#
loop_
_entity_poly.entity_id
_entity_poly.type
_entity_poly.pdbx_seq_one_letter_code
_entity_poly.pdbx_strand_id
1 'polypeptide(L)'
;VFSQQLISLNTFKGGNAINDLQVTEPCSIYVSASSDDEITLRNIIVVSEKTKISLYDLKMRRLPPTSGQLQWYPIRPSAYLTTTLDTDELKKLNGVIYISTLKQIENNYFYVFDVFDAQNINLQGLGNVNVTTVFLNTNTNTNPVRSTKISNWKQGEQARAFMYAGYPMDSIEPINTQIFSNPMHTDISNRYFSNVEQFSLGVVAFYLKTYGGCSFRIEPGYVPLAGSTTTSPTTTGFYMKPYGVLDAAITINTLRDSTKTGYTGSNILGHLPDKGEVTFDVYDGSLHWSQSTVPNDFFAPWSTPHIGNGFVISSTYVGDGQFYVQYYTFQGPLDNFTTTVTPTPKPTTPRHVETTTKVSAAILSGFPLMILMTCIKLL
;
A
#
# COMPACT_ATOMS: atom_id res chain seq x y z
N VAL A 1 16.59 6.18 13.09
CA VAL A 1 16.25 4.78 12.75
C VAL A 1 14.81 4.58 13.16
N PHE A 2 13.94 4.13 12.25
CA PHE A 2 12.52 3.93 12.55
C PHE A 2 12.32 2.49 13.04
N SER A 3 11.70 2.30 14.20
CA SER A 3 11.43 0.97 14.76
C SER A 3 10.25 0.26 14.07
N GLN A 4 9.49 0.96 13.21
CA GLN A 4 8.40 0.34 12.44
C GLN A 4 8.92 -0.63 11.41
N GLN A 5 8.47 -1.88 11.50
CA GLN A 5 8.94 -2.95 10.64
C GLN A 5 7.82 -3.96 10.38
N LEU A 6 7.88 -4.60 9.21
CA LEU A 6 7.09 -5.77 8.88
C LEU A 6 8.06 -6.90 8.54
N ILE A 7 8.14 -7.90 9.42
CA ILE A 7 9.13 -8.97 9.33
C ILE A 7 8.41 -10.26 8.94
N SER A 8 8.84 -10.90 7.85
CA SER A 8 8.29 -12.20 7.43
C SER A 8 8.84 -13.33 8.30
N LEU A 9 7.98 -14.23 8.77
CA LEU A 9 8.41 -15.32 9.65
C LEU A 9 9.39 -16.30 8.98
N ASN A 10 9.37 -16.38 7.65
CA ASN A 10 10.23 -17.26 6.87
C ASN A 10 11.68 -16.79 6.70
N THR A 11 12.03 -15.62 7.23
CA THR A 11 13.40 -15.09 7.17
C THR A 11 14.23 -15.46 8.40
N PHE A 12 13.61 -16.01 9.44
CA PHE A 12 14.27 -16.38 10.68
C PHE A 12 15.07 -17.68 10.57
N LYS A 13 16.09 -17.80 11.42
CA LYS A 13 16.94 -18.99 11.57
C LYS A 13 16.43 -19.87 12.70
N GLY A 14 16.40 -21.17 12.46
CA GLY A 14 16.02 -22.19 13.44
C GLY A 14 17.19 -22.63 14.33
N GLY A 15 17.04 -23.79 14.99
CA GLY A 15 18.12 -24.45 15.72
C GLY A 15 18.62 -23.68 16.95
N ASN A 16 17.71 -23.05 17.68
CA ASN A 16 17.97 -22.18 18.84
C ASN A 16 18.79 -20.91 18.52
N ALA A 17 18.86 -20.51 17.25
CA ALA A 17 19.44 -19.23 16.88
C ALA A 17 18.71 -18.06 17.57
N ILE A 18 19.47 -17.01 17.88
CA ILE A 18 18.94 -15.75 18.38
C ILE A 18 18.63 -14.87 17.17
N ASN A 19 17.35 -14.67 16.89
CA ASN A 19 16.88 -13.80 15.83
C ASN A 19 16.49 -12.44 16.42
N ASP A 20 17.45 -11.53 16.50
CA ASP A 20 17.24 -10.18 17.05
C ASP A 20 16.22 -9.38 16.21
N LEU A 21 15.22 -8.82 16.87
CA LEU A 21 14.18 -7.99 16.25
C LEU A 21 14.66 -6.56 15.90
N GLN A 22 15.92 -6.23 16.20
CA GLN A 22 16.56 -4.95 15.88
C GLN A 22 15.79 -3.74 16.44
N VAL A 23 15.23 -3.91 17.64
CA VAL A 23 14.45 -2.89 18.33
C VAL A 23 15.36 -2.03 19.21
N THR A 24 15.43 -0.73 18.94
CA THR A 24 16.29 0.22 19.68
C THR A 24 15.58 0.95 20.82
N GLU A 25 14.24 0.94 20.84
CA GLU A 25 13.40 1.61 21.83
C GLU A 25 12.18 0.73 22.15
N PRO A 26 11.53 0.88 23.33
CA PRO A 26 10.30 0.15 23.63
C PRO A 26 9.25 0.29 22.53
N CYS A 27 8.72 -0.84 22.08
CA CYS A 27 7.76 -0.91 20.98
C CYS A 27 6.74 -2.03 21.26
N SER A 28 5.81 -2.26 20.33
CA SER A 28 4.91 -3.42 20.42
C SER A 28 4.90 -4.22 19.14
N ILE A 29 4.56 -5.49 19.29
CA ILE A 29 4.40 -6.44 18.20
C ILE A 29 2.97 -6.91 18.06
N TYR A 30 2.62 -7.21 16.81
CA TYR A 30 1.40 -7.89 16.39
C TYR A 30 1.79 -9.04 15.46
N VAL A 31 1.04 -10.15 15.51
CA VAL A 31 1.33 -11.34 14.70
C VAL A 31 0.10 -11.68 13.84
N SER A 32 0.29 -11.70 12.53
CA SER A 32 -0.66 -12.30 11.57
C SER A 32 0.02 -13.51 10.96
N ALA A 33 -0.63 -14.67 11.03
CA ALA A 33 -0.09 -15.93 10.51
C ALA A 33 -1.23 -16.90 10.20
N SER A 34 -2.22 -16.44 9.43
CA SER A 34 -3.52 -17.12 9.25
C SER A 34 -3.37 -18.51 8.64
N SER A 35 -2.41 -18.69 7.72
CA SER A 35 -2.15 -19.96 7.05
C SER A 35 -1.09 -20.85 7.70
N ASP A 36 -0.44 -20.39 8.78
CA ASP A 36 0.61 -21.17 9.45
C ASP A 36 0.03 -22.10 10.53
N ASP A 37 0.66 -23.27 10.65
CA ASP A 37 0.27 -24.33 11.58
C ASP A 37 0.42 -23.92 13.04
N GLU A 38 -0.58 -24.25 13.86
CA GLU A 38 -0.63 -23.89 15.28
C GLU A 38 0.53 -24.50 16.08
N ILE A 39 0.84 -25.79 15.86
CA ILE A 39 1.90 -26.49 16.62
C ILE A 39 3.25 -25.84 16.32
N THR A 40 3.50 -25.52 15.06
CA THR A 40 4.69 -24.82 14.60
C THR A 40 4.81 -23.45 15.27
N LEU A 41 3.75 -22.63 15.26
CA LEU A 41 3.75 -21.30 15.88
C LEU A 41 3.91 -21.33 17.41
N ARG A 42 3.44 -22.38 18.09
CA ARG A 42 3.64 -22.56 19.55
C ARG A 42 5.10 -22.79 19.91
N ASN A 43 5.89 -23.37 19.00
CA ASN A 43 7.31 -23.65 19.21
C ASN A 43 8.24 -22.46 18.88
N ILE A 44 7.69 -21.34 18.40
CA ILE A 44 8.45 -20.13 18.11
C ILE A 44 8.17 -19.10 19.20
N ILE A 45 9.20 -18.73 19.95
CA ILE A 45 9.08 -17.94 21.18
C ILE A 45 9.72 -16.57 21.00
N VAL A 46 8.95 -15.53 21.28
CA VAL A 46 9.47 -14.18 21.50
C VAL A 46 9.98 -14.09 22.93
N VAL A 47 11.24 -13.68 23.10
CA VAL A 47 11.86 -13.41 24.38
C VAL A 47 12.11 -11.91 24.50
N SER A 48 11.58 -11.29 25.55
CA SER A 48 11.80 -9.88 25.88
C SER A 48 12.05 -9.76 27.37
N GLU A 49 13.29 -9.43 27.75
CA GLU A 49 13.78 -9.44 29.14
C GLU A 49 13.49 -10.78 29.84
N LYS A 50 12.58 -10.78 30.84
CA LYS A 50 12.17 -11.96 31.61
C LYS A 50 10.88 -12.60 31.10
N THR A 51 10.26 -12.01 30.06
CA THR A 51 8.99 -12.49 29.51
C THR A 51 9.23 -13.34 28.27
N LYS A 52 8.38 -14.36 28.12
CA LYS A 52 8.35 -15.24 26.95
C LYS A 52 6.91 -15.42 26.51
N ILE A 53 6.67 -15.40 25.21
CA ILE A 53 5.35 -15.64 24.63
C ILE A 53 5.52 -16.32 23.28
N SER A 54 4.64 -17.28 22.95
CA SER A 54 4.69 -17.94 21.64
C SER A 54 4.07 -17.08 20.55
N LEU A 55 4.46 -17.29 19.29
CA LEU A 55 3.81 -16.64 18.15
C LEU A 55 2.33 -17.03 18.03
N TYR A 56 1.97 -18.25 18.41
CA TYR A 56 0.57 -18.66 18.46
C TYR A 56 -0.22 -17.81 19.47
N ASP A 57 0.28 -17.66 20.70
CA ASP A 57 -0.44 -16.88 21.72
C ASP A 57 -0.58 -15.43 21.27
N LEU A 58 0.45 -14.84 20.65
CA LEU A 58 0.39 -13.50 20.06
C LEU A 58 -0.65 -13.38 18.93
N LYS A 59 -0.70 -14.35 18.00
CA LYS A 59 -1.72 -14.42 16.92
C LYS A 59 -3.15 -14.47 17.48
N MET A 60 -3.33 -15.04 18.67
CA MET A 60 -4.61 -15.18 19.35
C MET A 60 -4.96 -14.00 20.26
N ARG A 61 -4.05 -13.04 20.48
CA ARG A 61 -4.35 -11.80 21.23
C ARG A 61 -5.23 -10.88 20.39
N ARG A 62 -6.55 -10.91 20.62
CA ARG A 62 -7.57 -10.18 19.84
C ARG A 62 -8.53 -9.40 20.73
N LEU A 63 -9.07 -8.29 20.21
CA LEU A 63 -10.01 -7.41 20.91
C LEU A 63 -11.16 -6.96 20.00
N PRO A 64 -12.39 -7.49 20.14
CA PRO A 64 -12.76 -8.62 20.99
C PRO A 64 -12.15 -9.96 20.49
N PRO A 65 -12.17 -11.04 21.29
CA PRO A 65 -11.54 -12.32 20.92
C PRO A 65 -11.99 -12.94 19.60
N THR A 66 -13.20 -12.60 19.14
CA THR A 66 -13.80 -13.10 17.90
C THR A 66 -13.58 -12.19 16.69
N SER A 67 -12.85 -11.08 16.83
CA SER A 67 -12.60 -10.14 15.72
C SER A 67 -11.22 -10.35 15.08
N GLY A 68 -11.02 -9.72 13.91
CA GLY A 68 -9.69 -9.57 13.30
C GLY A 68 -8.78 -8.60 14.04
N GLN A 69 -9.28 -7.78 14.97
CA GLN A 69 -8.49 -6.74 15.62
C GLN A 69 -7.47 -7.36 16.58
N LEU A 70 -6.20 -7.23 16.24
CA LEU A 70 -5.09 -7.72 17.03
C LEU A 70 -4.81 -6.77 18.21
N GLN A 71 -4.48 -7.35 19.36
CA GLN A 71 -4.01 -6.63 20.53
C GLN A 71 -2.49 -6.65 20.56
N TRP A 72 -1.90 -5.48 20.75
CA TRP A 72 -0.46 -5.33 20.85
C TRP A 72 0.13 -6.09 22.05
N TYR A 73 1.38 -6.52 21.90
CA TYR A 73 2.22 -7.03 22.99
C TYR A 73 3.49 -6.18 23.10
N PRO A 74 3.77 -5.57 24.28
CA PRO A 74 4.93 -4.71 24.44
C PRO A 74 6.23 -5.52 24.51
N ILE A 75 7.26 -5.04 23.84
CA ILE A 75 8.62 -5.59 23.91
C ILE A 75 9.63 -4.48 24.20
N ARG A 76 10.79 -4.87 24.72
CA ARG A 76 11.90 -3.99 25.08
C ARG A 76 13.06 -4.16 24.10
N PRO A 77 14.02 -3.23 24.09
CA PRO A 77 15.26 -3.41 23.34
C PRO A 77 15.91 -4.77 23.63
N SER A 78 16.58 -5.33 22.62
CA SER A 78 17.17 -6.68 22.65
C SER A 78 16.15 -7.83 22.68
N ALA A 79 14.88 -7.58 22.37
CA ALA A 79 13.92 -8.65 22.13
C ALA A 79 14.30 -9.48 20.89
N TYR A 80 14.11 -10.80 20.97
CA TYR A 80 14.48 -11.72 19.91
C TYR A 80 13.51 -12.89 19.80
N LEU A 81 13.55 -13.59 18.67
CA LEU A 81 12.87 -14.87 18.46
C LEU A 81 13.84 -16.05 18.57
N THR A 82 13.36 -17.13 19.17
CA THR A 82 14.09 -18.41 19.23
C THR A 82 13.13 -19.59 19.12
N THR A 83 13.65 -20.71 18.62
CA THR A 83 12.90 -21.94 18.41
C THR A 83 13.84 -23.12 18.25
N THR A 84 13.39 -24.32 18.62
CA THR A 84 14.10 -25.58 18.36
C THR A 84 13.87 -26.12 16.96
N LEU A 85 12.90 -25.57 16.21
CA LEU A 85 12.59 -25.98 14.84
C LEU A 85 13.76 -25.70 13.90
N ASP A 86 13.86 -26.46 12.81
CA ASP A 86 14.90 -26.26 11.81
C ASP A 86 14.61 -25.04 10.92
N THR A 87 15.67 -24.45 10.36
CA THR A 87 15.54 -23.27 9.49
C THR A 87 14.66 -23.56 8.26
N ASP A 88 14.70 -24.79 7.74
CA ASP A 88 13.88 -25.17 6.59
C ASP A 88 12.39 -25.35 6.93
N GLU A 89 12.05 -25.56 8.20
CA GLU A 89 10.66 -25.49 8.66
C GLU A 89 10.18 -24.04 8.69
N LEU A 90 11.01 -23.13 9.20
CA LEU A 90 10.68 -21.70 9.26
C LEU A 90 10.48 -21.10 7.86
N LYS A 91 11.28 -21.51 6.87
CA LYS A 91 11.14 -21.05 5.47
C LYS A 91 9.76 -21.30 4.85
N LYS A 92 8.98 -22.24 5.40
CA LYS A 92 7.62 -22.58 4.92
C LYS A 92 6.53 -21.66 5.48
N LEU A 93 6.86 -20.84 6.47
CA LEU A 93 5.90 -19.94 7.12
C LEU A 93 5.50 -18.79 6.20
N ASN A 94 4.28 -18.30 6.38
CA ASN A 94 3.66 -17.23 5.60
C ASN A 94 3.30 -16.01 6.44
N GLY A 95 3.36 -16.16 7.76
CA GLY A 95 3.05 -15.11 8.71
C GLY A 95 4.04 -13.96 8.69
N VAL A 96 3.65 -12.90 9.38
CA VAL A 96 4.43 -11.70 9.61
C VAL A 96 4.32 -11.21 11.06
N ILE A 97 5.37 -10.54 11.50
CA ILE A 97 5.37 -9.71 12.70
C ILE A 97 5.33 -8.26 12.25
N TYR A 98 4.33 -7.51 12.70
CA TYR A 98 4.31 -6.06 12.58
C TYR A 98 4.80 -5.43 13.89
N ILE A 99 5.82 -4.59 13.80
CA ILE A 99 6.38 -3.83 14.92
C ILE A 99 5.87 -2.38 14.81
N SER A 100 5.19 -1.89 15.85
CA SER A 100 4.71 -0.51 15.95
C SER A 100 5.50 0.31 16.97
N THR A 101 5.67 1.60 16.73
CA THR A 101 6.33 2.50 17.71
C THR A 101 5.42 2.84 18.90
N LEU A 102 6.05 3.32 19.98
CA LEU A 102 5.33 3.87 21.13
C LEU A 102 4.33 4.96 20.72
N LYS A 103 4.73 5.86 19.81
CA LYS A 103 3.86 6.92 19.26
C LYS A 103 2.59 6.37 18.62
N GLN A 104 2.67 5.24 17.92
CA GLN A 104 1.50 4.59 17.32
C GLN A 104 0.59 3.98 18.38
N ILE A 105 1.15 3.40 19.44
CA ILE A 105 0.37 2.75 20.51
C ILE A 105 -0.29 3.78 21.45
N GLU A 106 0.38 4.91 21.69
CA GLU A 106 -0.18 6.02 22.47
C GLU A 106 -1.32 6.75 21.74
N ASN A 107 -1.47 6.50 20.43
CA ASN A 107 -2.63 6.95 19.67
C ASN A 107 -3.82 6.02 19.92
N ASN A 108 -4.83 6.52 20.64
CA ASN A 108 -6.08 5.81 20.93
C ASN A 108 -6.88 5.37 19.68
N TYR A 109 -6.52 5.85 18.49
CA TYR A 109 -7.15 5.55 17.21
C TYR A 109 -6.19 4.84 16.23
N PHE A 110 -5.27 4.05 16.77
CA PHE A 110 -4.43 3.13 16.00
C PHE A 110 -4.91 1.68 16.17
N TYR A 111 -5.23 1.02 15.06
CA TYR A 111 -5.74 -0.34 15.06
C TYR A 111 -4.95 -1.21 14.09
N VAL A 112 -4.79 -2.49 14.44
CA VAL A 112 -4.19 -3.50 13.55
C VAL A 112 -5.16 -4.65 13.43
N PHE A 113 -5.48 -5.05 12.21
CA PHE A 113 -6.39 -6.15 11.91
C PHE A 113 -5.67 -7.25 11.13
N ASP A 114 -5.92 -8.48 11.52
CA ASP A 114 -5.67 -9.67 10.73
C ASP A 114 -6.90 -9.96 9.86
N VAL A 115 -6.73 -10.07 8.54
CA VAL A 115 -7.78 -10.39 7.58
C VAL A 115 -7.83 -11.91 7.40
N PHE A 116 -8.25 -12.62 8.45
CA PHE A 116 -8.35 -14.09 8.43
C PHE A 116 -9.74 -14.58 8.06
N ASP A 117 -10.77 -13.77 8.29
CA ASP A 117 -12.18 -14.05 8.01
C ASP A 117 -12.91 -12.74 7.65
N ALA A 118 -14.16 -12.84 7.24
CA ALA A 118 -15.01 -11.71 6.94
C ALA A 118 -15.39 -10.91 8.18
N GLN A 119 -15.21 -9.59 8.10
CA GLN A 119 -15.53 -8.67 9.18
C GLN A 119 -16.05 -7.33 8.64
N ASN A 120 -16.94 -6.72 9.42
CA ASN A 120 -17.42 -5.36 9.14
C ASN A 120 -16.58 -4.37 9.93
N ILE A 121 -15.86 -3.50 9.22
CA ILE A 121 -15.11 -2.41 9.80
C ILE A 121 -16.04 -1.19 9.86
N ASN A 122 -16.16 -0.59 11.04
CA ASN A 122 -16.96 0.62 11.26
C ASN A 122 -16.11 1.71 11.93
N LEU A 123 -15.40 2.50 11.12
CA LEU A 123 -14.63 3.64 11.62
C LEU A 123 -15.50 4.91 11.71
N GLN A 124 -16.64 4.97 11.02
CA GLN A 124 -17.59 6.09 11.13
C GLN A 124 -18.13 6.23 12.56
N GLY A 125 -18.30 5.11 13.26
CA GLY A 125 -18.74 5.10 14.66
C GLY A 125 -17.79 5.82 15.63
N LEU A 126 -16.55 6.11 15.23
CA LEU A 126 -15.56 6.83 16.04
C LEU A 126 -15.70 8.37 15.95
N GLY A 127 -16.51 8.88 15.01
CA GLY A 127 -16.72 10.32 14.80
C GLY A 127 -15.58 11.04 14.08
N ASN A 128 -15.47 12.35 14.30
CA ASN A 128 -14.56 13.25 13.58
C ASN A 128 -13.13 13.21 14.15
N VAL A 129 -12.52 12.02 14.13
CA VAL A 129 -11.16 11.77 14.64
C VAL A 129 -10.27 11.21 13.54
N ASN A 130 -8.96 11.44 13.67
CA ASN A 130 -7.97 10.82 12.80
C ASN A 130 -7.72 9.39 13.25
N VAL A 131 -7.95 8.42 12.36
CA VAL A 131 -7.78 7.00 12.62
C VAL A 131 -6.73 6.45 11.66
N THR A 132 -5.83 5.60 12.17
CA THR A 132 -4.92 4.80 11.35
C THR A 132 -5.21 3.33 11.60
N THR A 133 -5.55 2.58 10.55
CA THR A 133 -5.85 1.16 10.64
C THR A 133 -4.91 0.39 9.71
N VAL A 134 -4.16 -0.56 10.25
CA VAL A 134 -3.31 -1.48 9.49
C VAL A 134 -4.06 -2.79 9.28
N PHE A 135 -4.01 -3.33 8.06
CA PHE A 135 -4.58 -4.62 7.71
C PHE A 135 -3.46 -5.54 7.27
N LEU A 136 -3.37 -6.72 7.89
CA LEU A 136 -2.42 -7.78 7.59
C LEU A 136 -3.18 -8.94 6.94
N ASN A 137 -2.72 -9.42 5.80
CA ASN A 137 -3.25 -10.60 5.13
C ASN A 137 -2.14 -11.61 4.87
N THR A 138 -2.12 -12.66 5.68
CA THR A 138 -1.21 -13.81 5.54
C THR A 138 -1.96 -15.07 5.12
N ASN A 139 -3.20 -14.93 4.65
CA ASN A 139 -4.02 -16.02 4.14
C ASN A 139 -3.60 -16.38 2.71
N THR A 140 -2.95 -17.52 2.56
CA THR A 140 -2.48 -18.06 1.27
C THR A 140 -3.53 -18.91 0.53
N ASN A 141 -4.70 -19.16 1.12
CA ASN A 141 -5.76 -19.99 0.54
C ASN A 141 -6.67 -19.21 -0.43
N THR A 142 -6.22 -18.05 -0.89
CA THR A 142 -6.93 -17.20 -1.86
C THR A 142 -6.31 -17.34 -3.24
N ASN A 143 -7.10 -17.04 -4.29
CA ASN A 143 -6.61 -16.95 -5.64
C ASN A 143 -7.07 -15.63 -6.25
N PRO A 144 -6.19 -14.65 -6.50
CA PRO A 144 -4.74 -14.64 -6.26
C PRO A 144 -4.35 -14.81 -4.77
N VAL A 145 -3.14 -15.31 -4.52
CA VAL A 145 -2.62 -15.55 -3.16
C VAL A 145 -2.55 -14.23 -2.37
N ARG A 146 -2.97 -14.27 -1.09
CA ARG A 146 -3.05 -13.09 -0.19
C ARG A 146 -3.97 -11.98 -0.72
N SER A 147 -5.07 -12.37 -1.35
CA SER A 147 -6.09 -11.42 -1.80
C SER A 147 -7.07 -11.05 -0.67
N THR A 148 -7.29 -9.76 -0.51
CA THR A 148 -8.24 -9.14 0.42
C THR A 148 -9.32 -8.45 -0.38
N LYS A 149 -10.58 -8.81 -0.18
CA LYS A 149 -11.74 -8.16 -0.80
C LYS A 149 -12.30 -7.08 0.14
N ILE A 150 -12.57 -5.91 -0.42
CA ILE A 150 -13.28 -4.80 0.24
C ILE A 150 -14.58 -4.56 -0.51
N SER A 151 -15.68 -4.47 0.22
CA SER A 151 -17.03 -4.29 -0.32
C SER A 151 -17.91 -3.48 0.63
N ASN A 152 -19.09 -3.07 0.16
CA ASN A 152 -20.06 -2.31 0.96
C ASN A 152 -19.48 -1.04 1.59
N TRP A 153 -18.59 -0.36 0.87
CA TRP A 153 -17.97 0.87 1.34
C TRP A 153 -19.02 1.97 1.51
N LYS A 154 -19.01 2.60 2.67
CA LYS A 154 -19.85 3.73 3.03
C LYS A 154 -19.00 4.80 3.70
N GLN A 155 -19.20 6.03 3.26
CA GLN A 155 -18.46 7.18 3.76
C GLN A 155 -19.39 8.41 3.70
N GLY A 156 -19.18 9.39 4.58
CA GLY A 156 -19.85 10.69 4.45
C GLY A 156 -19.05 11.62 3.53
N GLU A 157 -19.72 12.57 2.89
CA GLU A 157 -19.07 13.52 1.96
C GLU A 157 -17.95 14.36 2.61
N GLN A 158 -18.08 14.66 3.90
CA GLN A 158 -17.09 15.42 4.67
C GLN A 158 -15.96 14.54 5.25
N ALA A 159 -16.14 13.22 5.22
CA ALA A 159 -15.12 12.28 5.68
C ALA A 159 -14.06 12.07 4.60
N ARG A 160 -12.88 11.65 5.02
CA ARG A 160 -11.73 11.41 4.14
C ARG A 160 -11.13 10.06 4.46
N ALA A 161 -10.76 9.32 3.43
CA ALA A 161 -10.09 8.04 3.54
C ALA A 161 -8.97 7.96 2.52
N PHE A 162 -7.78 7.58 2.99
CA PHE A 162 -6.58 7.40 2.18
C PHE A 162 -5.99 6.03 2.49
N MET A 163 -5.89 5.19 1.47
CA MET A 163 -5.34 3.84 1.57
C MET A 163 -3.96 3.80 0.94
N TYR A 164 -3.05 3.05 1.56
CA TYR A 164 -1.67 2.93 1.14
C TYR A 164 -1.24 1.46 1.22
N ALA A 165 -0.39 1.02 0.29
CA ALA A 165 0.24 -0.28 0.37
C ALA A 165 1.33 -0.29 1.46
N GLY A 166 1.55 -1.44 2.10
CA GLY A 166 2.56 -1.59 3.15
C GLY A 166 2.04 -1.23 4.55
N TYR A 167 2.85 -0.52 5.31
CA TYR A 167 2.58 -0.20 6.72
C TYR A 167 2.93 1.28 7.03
N PRO A 168 2.26 1.91 8.00
CA PRO A 168 2.45 3.33 8.27
C PRO A 168 3.78 3.59 8.97
N MET A 169 4.48 4.63 8.50
CA MET A 169 5.64 5.22 9.16
C MET A 169 5.20 6.41 10.04
N ASP A 170 6.09 6.85 10.96
CA ASP A 170 5.83 8.04 11.78
C ASP A 170 5.95 9.36 11.00
N SER A 171 6.53 9.32 9.81
CA SER A 171 6.60 10.43 8.87
C SER A 171 5.25 10.72 8.23
N ILE A 172 5.09 11.95 7.76
CA ILE A 172 3.93 12.33 6.95
C ILE A 172 4.02 11.61 5.61
N GLU A 173 2.89 11.13 5.10
CA GLU A 173 2.85 10.51 3.78
C GLU A 173 3.13 11.58 2.71
N PRO A 174 3.97 11.28 1.72
CA PRO A 174 4.15 12.19 0.60
C PRO A 174 2.82 12.40 -0.15
N ILE A 175 2.71 13.53 -0.85
CA ILE A 175 1.51 13.86 -1.62
C ILE A 175 1.35 12.88 -2.78
N ASN A 176 0.13 12.44 -3.07
CA ASN A 176 -0.21 11.57 -4.20
C ASN A 176 0.46 10.19 -4.20
N THR A 177 0.67 9.60 -3.02
CA THR A 177 1.20 8.22 -2.87
C THR A 177 0.15 7.21 -2.44
N GLN A 178 -1.07 7.66 -2.12
CA GLN A 178 -2.16 6.77 -1.78
C GLN A 178 -2.60 5.95 -2.98
N ILE A 179 -2.82 4.65 -2.79
CA ILE A 179 -3.31 3.73 -3.83
C ILE A 179 -4.81 3.91 -4.09
N PHE A 180 -5.52 4.43 -3.10
CA PHE A 180 -6.94 4.75 -3.18
C PHE A 180 -7.28 5.91 -2.23
N SER A 181 -8.15 6.83 -2.65
CA SER A 181 -8.80 7.75 -1.74
C SER A 181 -10.24 8.06 -2.09
N ASN A 182 -11.02 8.36 -1.06
CA ASN A 182 -12.32 9.01 -1.20
C ASN A 182 -12.37 10.15 -0.17
N PRO A 183 -12.52 11.42 -0.57
CA PRO A 183 -12.53 11.94 -1.94
C PRO A 183 -11.28 11.56 -2.75
N MET A 184 -11.47 11.33 -4.06
CA MET A 184 -10.39 11.07 -5.01
C MET A 184 -9.78 12.40 -5.47
N HIS A 185 -8.46 12.48 -5.53
CA HIS A 185 -7.77 13.61 -6.17
C HIS A 185 -7.79 13.41 -7.68
N THR A 186 -8.39 14.35 -8.42
CA THR A 186 -8.41 14.36 -9.89
C THR A 186 -7.67 15.60 -10.41
N ASP A 187 -7.37 15.64 -11.71
CA ASP A 187 -6.82 16.81 -12.40
C ASP A 187 -7.79 18.00 -12.47
N ILE A 188 -9.07 17.77 -12.18
CA ILE A 188 -10.12 18.79 -12.14
C ILE A 188 -10.32 19.31 -10.71
N SER A 189 -10.55 18.39 -9.76
CA SER A 189 -10.91 18.71 -8.37
C SER A 189 -10.78 17.49 -7.45
N ASN A 190 -10.81 17.71 -6.14
CA ASN A 190 -11.06 16.62 -5.20
C ASN A 190 -12.54 16.24 -5.28
N ARG A 191 -12.85 14.97 -5.57
CA ARG A 191 -14.21 14.52 -5.81
C ARG A 191 -14.61 13.40 -4.86
N TYR A 192 -15.67 13.65 -4.11
CA TYR A 192 -16.32 12.62 -3.31
C TYR A 192 -17.17 11.72 -4.22
N PHE A 193 -17.10 10.41 -4.00
CA PHE A 193 -17.94 9.43 -4.66
C PHE A 193 -18.77 8.69 -3.61
N SER A 194 -20.10 8.79 -3.72
CA SER A 194 -21.03 8.05 -2.87
C SER A 194 -21.07 6.56 -3.20
N ASN A 195 -20.73 6.17 -4.44
CA ASN A 195 -20.58 4.79 -4.86
C ASN A 195 -19.10 4.44 -5.04
N VAL A 196 -18.63 3.49 -4.23
CA VAL A 196 -17.32 2.87 -4.38
C VAL A 196 -17.55 1.41 -4.77
N GLU A 197 -17.05 1.00 -5.93
CA GLU A 197 -17.13 -0.39 -6.38
C GLU A 197 -16.44 -1.33 -5.39
N GLN A 198 -16.86 -2.60 -5.32
CA GLN A 198 -16.05 -3.59 -4.61
C GLN A 198 -14.73 -3.81 -5.33
N PHE A 199 -13.67 -4.04 -4.58
CA PHE A 199 -12.34 -4.27 -5.13
C PHE A 199 -11.54 -5.23 -4.25
N SER A 200 -10.37 -5.63 -4.73
CA SER A 200 -9.47 -6.49 -3.97
C SER A 200 -8.02 -6.04 -4.01
N LEU A 201 -7.29 -6.30 -2.94
CA LEU A 201 -5.85 -6.05 -2.82
C LEU A 201 -5.09 -7.36 -2.64
N GLY A 202 -4.01 -7.57 -3.41
CA GLY A 202 -3.07 -8.69 -3.27
C GLY A 202 -1.77 -8.27 -2.61
N VAL A 203 -1.82 -7.81 -1.35
CA VAL A 203 -0.64 -7.38 -0.58
C VAL A 203 -0.68 -7.95 0.84
N VAL A 204 0.50 -8.19 1.42
CA VAL A 204 0.63 -8.68 2.80
C VAL A 204 0.14 -7.67 3.83
N ALA A 205 0.41 -6.39 3.57
CA ALA A 205 -0.01 -5.31 4.44
C ALA A 205 -0.47 -4.12 3.60
N PHE A 206 -1.51 -3.46 4.09
CA PHE A 206 -1.92 -2.13 3.65
C PHE A 206 -2.49 -1.40 4.86
N TYR A 207 -2.61 -0.09 4.77
CA TYR A 207 -3.20 0.70 5.85
C TYR A 207 -4.10 1.80 5.33
N LEU A 208 -5.01 2.21 6.20
CA LEU A 208 -6.01 3.21 5.95
C LEU A 208 -5.88 4.34 6.96
N LYS A 209 -5.73 5.58 6.48
CA LYS A 209 -5.81 6.80 7.27
C LYS A 209 -7.14 7.49 6.99
N THR A 210 -7.94 7.73 8.02
CA THR A 210 -9.26 8.36 7.86
C THR A 210 -9.49 9.54 8.80
N TYR A 211 -10.31 10.49 8.37
CA TYR A 211 -10.92 11.51 9.22
C TYR A 211 -12.45 11.47 9.01
N GLY A 212 -13.23 11.39 10.09
CA GLY A 212 -14.69 11.17 10.00
C GLY A 212 -15.10 9.72 9.66
N GLY A 213 -14.11 8.87 9.37
CA GLY A 213 -14.25 7.43 9.19
C GLY A 213 -14.94 6.98 7.88
N CYS A 214 -14.86 5.68 7.63
CA CYS A 214 -15.65 4.95 6.64
C CYS A 214 -16.09 3.61 7.27
N SER A 215 -17.08 2.96 6.67
CA SER A 215 -17.45 1.59 7.01
C SER A 215 -17.41 0.72 5.75
N PHE A 216 -16.97 -0.52 5.89
CA PHE A 216 -16.86 -1.47 4.79
C PHE A 216 -16.79 -2.90 5.34
N ARG A 217 -17.09 -3.87 4.49
CA ARG A 217 -16.81 -5.29 4.75
C ARG A 217 -15.46 -5.63 4.14
N ILE A 218 -14.63 -6.31 4.92
CA ILE A 218 -13.33 -6.83 4.50
C ILE A 218 -13.26 -8.34 4.76
N GLU A 219 -12.77 -9.11 3.79
CA GLU A 219 -12.67 -10.57 3.87
C GLU A 219 -11.54 -11.09 2.98
N PRO A 220 -10.96 -12.28 3.26
CA PRO A 220 -10.11 -12.96 2.28
C PRO A 220 -10.89 -13.22 0.98
N GLY A 221 -10.33 -12.84 -0.16
CA GLY A 221 -10.98 -13.06 -1.45
C GLY A 221 -10.57 -12.07 -2.52
N TYR A 222 -10.95 -12.39 -3.76
CA TYR A 222 -10.64 -11.62 -4.96
C TYR A 222 -11.92 -11.15 -5.66
N VAL A 223 -11.88 -9.96 -6.25
CA VAL A 223 -12.96 -9.43 -7.08
C VAL A 223 -12.54 -9.47 -8.55
N PRO A 224 -13.14 -10.34 -9.38
CA PRO A 224 -12.88 -10.34 -10.81
C PRO A 224 -13.55 -9.12 -11.47
N LEU A 225 -12.74 -8.21 -12.02
CA LEU A 225 -13.23 -7.00 -12.68
C LEU A 225 -13.38 -7.14 -14.21
N ALA A 226 -12.71 -8.12 -14.82
CA ALA A 226 -12.76 -8.30 -16.28
C ALA A 226 -14.19 -8.63 -16.75
N GLY A 227 -14.70 -7.82 -17.69
CA GLY A 227 -16.06 -7.93 -18.21
C GLY A 227 -17.16 -7.41 -17.27
N SER A 228 -16.79 -6.86 -16.11
CA SER A 228 -17.75 -6.28 -15.16
C SER A 228 -18.37 -4.99 -15.72
N THR A 229 -19.43 -4.51 -15.07
CA THR A 229 -20.04 -3.20 -15.34
C THR A 229 -20.08 -2.41 -14.04
N THR A 230 -19.77 -1.10 -14.09
CA THR A 230 -19.93 -0.23 -12.92
C THR A 230 -21.37 -0.26 -12.41
N THR A 231 -21.55 -0.14 -11.10
CA THR A 231 -22.85 -0.26 -10.44
C THR A 231 -23.59 1.08 -10.35
N SER A 232 -22.89 2.19 -10.60
CA SER A 232 -23.44 3.54 -10.64
C SER A 232 -22.81 4.35 -11.78
N PRO A 233 -23.55 5.28 -12.42
CA PRO A 233 -22.97 6.17 -13.42
C PRO A 233 -21.92 7.15 -12.86
N THR A 234 -22.05 7.49 -11.58
CA THR A 234 -21.04 8.22 -10.84
C THR A 234 -20.44 7.30 -9.77
N THR A 235 -19.21 6.86 -9.97
CA THR A 235 -18.52 5.92 -9.08
C THR A 235 -17.00 6.05 -9.14
N THR A 236 -16.32 5.56 -8.11
CA THR A 236 -14.89 5.22 -8.17
C THR A 236 -14.70 3.75 -7.87
N GLY A 237 -13.68 3.14 -8.45
CA GLY A 237 -13.27 1.79 -8.13
C GLY A 237 -11.76 1.66 -8.18
N PHE A 238 -11.29 0.44 -7.98
CA PHE A 238 -9.88 0.17 -7.82
C PHE A 238 -9.52 -1.17 -8.45
N TYR A 239 -8.44 -1.18 -9.20
CA TYR A 239 -7.79 -2.38 -9.69
C TYR A 239 -6.34 -2.39 -9.22
N MET A 240 -5.83 -3.58 -8.93
CA MET A 240 -4.41 -3.80 -8.84
C MET A 240 -4.02 -5.08 -9.53
N LYS A 241 -2.83 -5.07 -10.13
CA LYS A 241 -2.17 -6.28 -10.59
C LYS A 241 -1.43 -6.91 -9.41
N PRO A 242 -1.80 -8.12 -8.95
CA PRO A 242 -1.05 -8.82 -7.91
C PRO A 242 0.34 -9.25 -8.42
N TYR A 243 1.29 -9.33 -7.50
CA TYR A 243 2.64 -9.80 -7.80
C TYR A 243 2.63 -11.24 -8.33
N GLY A 244 3.39 -11.52 -9.38
CA GLY A 244 3.50 -12.86 -10.00
C GLY A 244 2.28 -13.31 -10.82
N VAL A 245 1.28 -12.44 -11.01
CA VAL A 245 0.17 -12.69 -11.94
C VAL A 245 0.55 -12.12 -13.31
N LEU A 246 0.28 -12.87 -14.39
CA LEU A 246 0.56 -12.41 -15.76
C LEU A 246 -0.26 -11.17 -16.11
N ASP A 247 0.28 -10.35 -17.01
CA ASP A 247 -0.45 -9.21 -17.54
C ASP A 247 -1.73 -9.66 -18.24
N ALA A 248 -2.82 -8.94 -17.96
CA ALA A 248 -4.10 -9.10 -18.63
C ALA A 248 -4.71 -7.73 -18.85
N ALA A 249 -5.35 -7.56 -20.01
CA ALA A 249 -6.21 -6.41 -20.26
C ALA A 249 -7.52 -6.59 -19.49
N ILE A 250 -7.81 -5.65 -18.59
CA ILE A 250 -9.02 -5.66 -17.76
C ILE A 250 -10.01 -4.67 -18.36
N THR A 251 -11.00 -5.19 -19.08
CA THR A 251 -12.10 -4.38 -19.61
C THR A 251 -13.20 -4.25 -18.55
N ILE A 252 -13.62 -3.02 -18.28
CA ILE A 252 -14.75 -2.69 -17.39
C ILE A 252 -15.73 -1.84 -18.19
N ASN A 253 -16.99 -2.27 -18.25
CA ASN A 253 -18.06 -1.51 -18.88
C ASN A 253 -18.55 -0.41 -17.95
N THR A 254 -18.97 0.71 -18.52
CA THR A 254 -19.50 1.84 -17.77
C THR A 254 -21.02 1.84 -17.85
N LEU A 255 -21.68 1.80 -16.70
CA LEU A 255 -23.09 2.18 -16.62
C LEU A 255 -23.18 3.69 -16.93
N ARG A 256 -23.82 4.06 -18.04
CA ARG A 256 -23.96 5.46 -18.46
C ARG A 256 -25.34 5.80 -18.98
N ASP A 257 -25.73 7.05 -18.80
CA ASP A 257 -26.81 7.73 -19.51
C ASP A 257 -26.18 8.51 -20.67
N SER A 258 -26.41 8.04 -21.90
CA SER A 258 -25.86 8.65 -23.13
C SER A 258 -26.32 10.09 -23.37
N THR A 259 -27.32 10.58 -22.63
CA THR A 259 -27.77 11.97 -22.72
C THR A 259 -26.99 12.90 -21.78
N LYS A 260 -26.12 12.36 -20.91
CA LYS A 260 -25.35 13.12 -19.93
C LYS A 260 -23.89 13.22 -20.32
N THR A 261 -23.31 14.36 -19.99
CA THR A 261 -21.87 14.58 -20.07
C THR A 261 -21.17 14.12 -18.79
N GLY A 262 -19.84 14.10 -18.82
CA GLY A 262 -19.03 14.00 -17.62
C GLY A 262 -17.63 13.48 -17.92
N TYR A 263 -17.00 12.87 -16.92
CA TYR A 263 -15.58 12.53 -16.95
C TYR A 263 -15.33 11.06 -16.64
N THR A 264 -14.31 10.50 -17.28
CA THR A 264 -13.69 9.23 -16.89
C THR A 264 -12.22 9.49 -16.66
N GLY A 265 -11.65 8.93 -15.61
CA GLY A 265 -10.24 9.17 -15.29
C GLY A 265 -9.65 8.11 -14.38
N SER A 266 -8.34 8.23 -14.16
CA SER A 266 -7.61 7.33 -13.28
C SER A 266 -6.41 8.00 -12.61
N ASN A 267 -6.02 7.41 -11.48
CA ASN A 267 -4.74 7.61 -10.82
C ASN A 267 -3.98 6.29 -10.88
N ILE A 268 -2.76 6.32 -11.41
CA ILE A 268 -1.92 5.14 -11.60
C ILE A 268 -0.61 5.34 -10.85
N LEU A 269 -0.22 4.35 -10.03
CA LEU A 269 1.07 4.31 -9.35
C LEU A 269 1.53 2.86 -9.15
N GLY A 270 2.80 2.67 -8.81
CA GLY A 270 3.38 1.35 -8.53
C GLY A 270 4.77 1.20 -9.12
N HIS A 271 5.16 -0.04 -9.37
CA HIS A 271 6.47 -0.35 -9.94
C HIS A 271 6.36 -1.50 -10.95
N LEU A 272 6.83 -1.23 -12.17
CA LEU A 272 6.99 -2.23 -13.21
C LEU A 272 8.49 -2.39 -13.55
N PRO A 273 9.00 -3.62 -13.68
CA PRO A 273 10.34 -3.88 -14.21
C PRO A 273 10.53 -3.26 -15.61
N ASP A 274 11.78 -2.99 -15.98
CA ASP A 274 12.19 -2.59 -17.34
C ASP A 274 11.45 -1.37 -17.91
N LYS A 275 10.96 -0.48 -17.04
CA LYS A 275 10.15 0.69 -17.41
C LYS A 275 8.86 0.31 -18.15
N GLY A 276 8.25 -0.82 -17.77
CA GLY A 276 6.93 -1.18 -18.25
C GLY A 276 5.90 -0.07 -18.01
N GLU A 277 4.92 0.00 -18.89
CA GLU A 277 3.87 1.02 -18.86
C GLU A 277 2.54 0.41 -18.50
N VAL A 278 1.73 1.16 -17.75
CA VAL A 278 0.31 0.88 -17.53
C VAL A 278 -0.48 1.87 -18.38
N THR A 279 -1.45 1.34 -19.13
CA THR A 279 -2.32 2.12 -19.99
C THR A 279 -3.76 2.06 -19.47
N PHE A 280 -4.41 3.21 -19.42
CA PHE A 280 -5.83 3.37 -19.16
C PHE A 280 -6.51 3.94 -20.40
N ASP A 281 -7.28 3.10 -21.09
CA ASP A 281 -7.95 3.43 -22.35
C ASP A 281 -9.47 3.54 -22.13
N VAL A 282 -10.06 4.70 -22.44
CA VAL A 282 -11.51 4.91 -22.42
C VAL A 282 -12.05 4.76 -23.83
N TYR A 283 -13.01 3.87 -24.05
CA TYR A 283 -13.59 3.58 -25.37
C TYR A 283 -15.03 4.06 -25.49
N ASP A 284 -15.37 4.72 -26.60
CA ASP A 284 -16.74 5.02 -27.02
C ASP A 284 -16.95 4.67 -28.50
N GLY A 285 -17.32 3.41 -28.75
CA GLY A 285 -17.40 2.88 -30.11
C GLY A 285 -16.01 2.81 -30.74
N SER A 286 -15.81 3.52 -31.85
CA SER A 286 -14.50 3.60 -32.52
C SER A 286 -13.58 4.70 -31.94
N LEU A 287 -14.11 5.60 -31.11
CA LEU A 287 -13.34 6.65 -30.46
C LEU A 287 -12.69 6.11 -29.20
N HIS A 288 -11.48 6.57 -28.90
CA HIS A 288 -10.82 6.26 -27.64
C HIS A 288 -9.93 7.41 -27.16
N TRP A 289 -9.74 7.46 -25.84
CA TRP A 289 -8.84 8.39 -25.15
C TRP A 289 -7.95 7.58 -24.23
N SER A 290 -6.65 7.84 -24.26
CA SER A 290 -5.66 7.00 -23.59
C SER A 290 -4.68 7.81 -22.78
N GLN A 291 -4.23 7.23 -21.68
CA GLN A 291 -3.04 7.63 -20.94
C GLN A 291 -2.21 6.40 -20.64
N SER A 292 -0.97 6.41 -21.11
CA SER A 292 0.07 5.48 -20.69
C SER A 292 1.02 6.18 -19.72
N THR A 293 1.46 5.47 -18.69
CA THR A 293 2.45 5.98 -17.75
C THR A 293 3.38 4.86 -17.31
N VAL A 294 4.64 5.20 -17.06
CA VAL A 294 5.56 4.33 -16.32
C VAL A 294 5.26 4.53 -14.82
N PRO A 295 4.68 3.54 -14.13
CA PRO A 295 4.30 3.71 -12.75
C PRO A 295 5.52 4.00 -11.86
N ASN A 296 5.33 4.90 -10.90
CA ASN A 296 6.27 5.19 -9.83
C ASN A 296 5.49 5.35 -8.50
N ASP A 297 6.17 5.76 -7.43
CA ASP A 297 5.57 5.88 -6.09
C ASP A 297 4.50 6.98 -5.99
N PHE A 298 4.35 7.83 -7.01
CA PHE A 298 3.42 8.95 -7.08
C PHE A 298 2.50 8.83 -8.29
N PHE A 299 1.23 9.18 -8.14
CA PHE A 299 0.34 9.32 -9.29
C PHE A 299 0.29 10.76 -9.80
N ALA A 300 0.14 10.89 -11.12
CA ALA A 300 -0.36 12.09 -11.78
C ALA A 300 -1.82 11.81 -12.20
N PRO A 301 -2.80 12.58 -11.74
CA PRO A 301 -4.17 12.39 -12.17
C PRO A 301 -4.35 12.62 -13.66
N TRP A 302 -5.22 11.82 -14.27
CA TRP A 302 -5.61 12.00 -15.66
C TRP A 302 -7.10 11.78 -15.84
N SER A 303 -7.72 12.64 -16.66
CA SER A 303 -9.12 12.53 -17.04
C SER A 303 -9.36 12.86 -18.50
N THR A 304 -10.45 12.30 -19.03
CA THR A 304 -11.04 12.69 -20.32
C THR A 304 -12.45 13.22 -20.09
N PRO A 305 -12.91 14.26 -20.81
CA PRO A 305 -14.28 14.80 -20.72
C PRO A 305 -15.31 13.90 -21.44
N HIS A 306 -15.11 12.59 -21.36
CA HIS A 306 -15.91 11.58 -22.03
C HIS A 306 -16.21 10.43 -21.07
N ILE A 307 -17.47 9.99 -21.09
CA ILE A 307 -17.91 8.78 -20.39
C ILE A 307 -18.00 7.69 -21.45
N GLY A 308 -16.95 6.91 -21.62
CA GLY A 308 -16.93 5.82 -22.61
C GLY A 308 -17.97 4.72 -22.31
N ASN A 309 -18.25 3.86 -23.30
CA ASN A 309 -18.96 2.59 -23.10
C ASN A 309 -18.26 1.69 -22.07
N GLY A 310 -16.94 1.82 -21.98
CA GLY A 310 -16.11 1.13 -21.01
C GLY A 310 -14.68 1.66 -21.07
N PHE A 311 -13.83 1.10 -20.22
CA PHE A 311 -12.42 1.38 -20.22
C PHE A 311 -11.62 0.09 -20.04
N VAL A 312 -10.35 0.13 -20.46
CA VAL A 312 -9.42 -0.99 -20.39
C VAL A 312 -8.21 -0.56 -19.59
N ILE A 313 -7.84 -1.38 -18.61
CA ILE A 313 -6.58 -1.26 -17.88
C ILE A 313 -5.66 -2.34 -18.41
N SER A 314 -4.51 -1.97 -18.95
CA SER A 314 -3.53 -2.91 -19.48
C SER A 314 -2.11 -2.52 -19.07
N SER A 315 -1.18 -3.47 -19.16
CA SER A 315 0.23 -3.21 -18.90
C SER A 315 1.11 -3.93 -19.92
N THR A 316 2.32 -3.42 -20.09
CA THR A 316 3.41 -4.10 -20.79
C THR A 316 4.39 -4.66 -19.77
N TYR A 317 4.98 -5.83 -20.06
CA TYR A 317 5.98 -6.59 -19.27
C TYR A 317 5.44 -7.54 -18.16
N VAL A 318 5.64 -8.84 -18.42
CA VAL A 318 4.75 -9.94 -17.98
C VAL A 318 5.05 -10.59 -16.62
N GLY A 319 6.12 -10.26 -15.91
CA GLY A 319 6.57 -11.09 -14.77
C GLY A 319 6.17 -10.55 -13.40
N ASP A 320 6.90 -9.52 -12.96
CA ASP A 320 7.07 -9.27 -11.51
C ASP A 320 6.64 -7.86 -11.07
N GLY A 321 5.99 -7.11 -11.94
CA GLY A 321 5.52 -5.77 -11.63
C GLY A 321 4.19 -5.74 -10.87
N GLN A 322 4.05 -4.76 -9.97
CA GLN A 322 2.84 -4.48 -9.21
C GLN A 322 2.44 -3.02 -9.42
N PHE A 323 1.18 -2.80 -9.79
CA PHE A 323 0.64 -1.46 -9.96
C PHE A 323 -0.80 -1.37 -9.46
N TYR A 324 -1.22 -0.14 -9.24
CA TYR A 324 -2.49 0.24 -8.65
C TYR A 324 -3.16 1.27 -9.56
N VAL A 325 -4.44 1.07 -9.84
CA VAL A 325 -5.26 1.98 -10.63
C VAL A 325 -6.53 2.28 -9.85
N GLN A 326 -6.64 3.48 -9.29
CA GLN A 326 -7.94 3.98 -8.88
C GLN A 326 -8.59 4.65 -10.10
N TYR A 327 -9.76 4.16 -10.51
CA TYR A 327 -10.51 4.72 -11.64
C TYR A 327 -11.78 5.39 -11.15
N TYR A 328 -12.37 6.23 -12.00
CA TYR A 328 -13.70 6.78 -11.75
C TYR A 328 -14.46 7.08 -13.04
N THR A 329 -15.78 7.11 -12.90
CA THR A 329 -16.71 7.69 -13.86
C THR A 329 -17.56 8.71 -13.11
N PHE A 330 -17.81 9.87 -13.71
CA PHE A 330 -18.64 10.90 -13.13
C PHE A 330 -19.61 11.42 -14.19
N GLN A 331 -20.91 11.34 -13.90
CA GLN A 331 -21.95 11.99 -14.70
C GLN A 331 -22.35 13.32 -14.09
N GLY A 332 -22.18 14.38 -14.87
CA GLY A 332 -22.55 15.73 -14.48
C GLY A 332 -22.06 16.78 -15.46
N PRO A 333 -22.29 18.06 -15.16
CA PRO A 333 -21.81 19.14 -16.01
C PRO A 333 -20.30 19.02 -16.23
N LEU A 334 -19.88 19.24 -17.47
CA LEU A 334 -18.49 19.51 -17.77
C LEU A 334 -18.20 20.89 -17.22
N ASP A 335 -17.38 20.95 -16.19
CA ASP A 335 -17.00 22.22 -15.63
C ASP A 335 -15.97 22.89 -16.57
N ASN A 336 -16.26 24.12 -17.00
CA ASN A 336 -15.27 24.99 -17.66
C ASN A 336 -14.35 25.58 -16.57
N PHE A 337 -13.29 24.87 -16.15
CA PHE A 337 -12.32 25.45 -15.22
C PHE A 337 -11.00 25.81 -15.89
N THR A 338 -10.77 27.13 -16.03
CA THR A 338 -9.45 27.75 -15.90
C THR A 338 -8.94 27.54 -14.48
N THR A 339 -7.67 27.18 -14.33
CA THR A 339 -6.96 27.01 -13.05
C THR A 339 -7.04 28.26 -12.16
N THR A 340 -8.03 28.35 -11.28
CA THR A 340 -7.97 29.23 -10.11
C THR A 340 -7.40 28.41 -8.95
N VAL A 341 -6.07 28.32 -8.92
CA VAL A 341 -5.33 27.94 -7.72
C VAL A 341 -5.72 28.92 -6.62
N THR A 342 -6.50 28.45 -5.63
CA THR A 342 -6.65 29.18 -4.37
C THR A 342 -5.30 29.04 -3.65
N PRO A 343 -4.61 30.13 -3.29
CA PRO A 343 -3.28 30.02 -2.68
C PRO A 343 -3.39 29.41 -1.29
N THR A 344 -3.02 28.14 -1.16
CA THR A 344 -2.53 27.57 0.09
C THR A 344 -1.26 28.32 0.52
N PRO A 345 -0.94 28.44 1.83
CA PRO A 345 0.20 29.22 2.28
C PRO A 345 1.48 28.72 1.61
N LYS A 346 2.19 29.68 1.00
CA LYS A 346 3.45 29.52 0.29
C LYS A 346 4.40 28.53 1.00
N PRO A 347 4.72 27.38 0.39
CA PRO A 347 5.85 26.58 0.82
C PRO A 347 7.13 27.37 0.52
N THR A 348 7.93 27.65 1.54
CA THR A 348 9.33 28.02 1.34
C THR A 348 10.03 26.83 0.72
N THR A 349 10.41 26.97 -0.56
CA THR A 349 11.23 26.03 -1.32
C THR A 349 12.50 25.71 -0.54
N PRO A 350 12.81 24.45 -0.20
CA PRO A 350 14.18 24.06 0.03
C PRO A 350 14.86 24.13 -1.34
N ARG A 351 15.71 25.12 -1.51
CA ARG A 351 16.58 25.25 -2.68
C ARG A 351 17.42 23.97 -2.76
N HIS A 352 17.30 23.25 -3.87
CA HIS A 352 18.23 22.21 -4.27
C HIS A 352 19.64 22.80 -4.24
N VAL A 353 20.44 22.36 -3.27
CA VAL A 353 21.88 22.62 -3.25
C VAL A 353 22.50 21.41 -3.96
N GLU A 354 22.89 21.60 -5.21
CA GLU A 354 23.87 20.72 -5.84
C GLU A 354 25.20 20.89 -5.08
N THR A 355 25.51 19.97 -4.18
CA THR A 355 26.87 19.82 -3.68
C THR A 355 27.70 19.19 -4.79
N THR A 356 28.25 20.03 -5.67
CA THR A 356 29.42 19.66 -6.45
C THR A 356 30.63 19.68 -5.51
N THR A 357 31.20 18.52 -5.25
CA THR A 357 32.47 18.40 -4.52
C THR A 357 33.58 18.97 -5.41
N LYS A 358 33.83 20.28 -5.32
CA LYS A 358 35.09 20.86 -5.81
C LYS A 358 36.19 20.44 -4.84
N VAL A 359 37.05 19.52 -5.29
CA VAL A 359 38.35 19.32 -4.67
C VAL A 359 39.14 20.61 -4.88
N SER A 360 39.19 21.45 -3.86
CA SER A 360 40.08 22.61 -3.83
C SER A 360 41.50 22.11 -3.64
N ALA A 361 42.30 22.20 -4.71
CA ALA A 361 43.74 22.09 -4.66
C ALA A 361 44.29 23.21 -3.77
N ALA A 362 44.82 22.84 -2.61
CA ALA A 362 45.71 23.70 -1.85
C ALA A 362 47.08 23.69 -2.55
N ILE A 363 47.48 24.86 -3.03
CA ILE A 363 48.84 25.14 -3.46
C ILE A 363 49.72 25.12 -2.20
N LEU A 364 50.54 24.08 -2.05
CA LEU A 364 51.80 24.18 -1.32
C LEU A 364 52.95 23.85 -2.29
N SER A 365 53.79 24.86 -2.46
CA SER A 365 55.11 24.91 -3.07
C SER A 365 55.96 23.63 -3.00
N GLY A 366 56.66 23.30 -4.09
CA GLY A 366 58.01 22.73 -4.01
C GLY A 366 58.36 21.59 -4.97
N PHE A 367 59.00 21.97 -6.09
CA PHE A 367 59.92 21.20 -6.95
C PHE A 367 59.40 20.14 -7.96
N PRO A 368 59.91 20.16 -9.21
CA PRO A 368 59.50 19.25 -10.28
C PRO A 368 60.43 18.03 -10.38
N LEU A 369 59.90 16.90 -10.83
CA LEU A 369 60.71 15.92 -11.56
C LEU A 369 59.86 15.18 -12.61
N MET A 370 60.30 15.30 -13.86
CA MET A 370 59.87 14.52 -15.01
C MET A 370 60.08 13.01 -14.79
N ILE A 371 59.29 12.18 -15.48
CA ILE A 371 59.65 10.96 -16.26
C ILE A 371 58.31 10.24 -16.56
N LEU A 372 57.77 10.35 -17.77
CA LEU A 372 57.94 9.51 -18.97
C LEU A 372 56.96 8.31 -19.04
N MET A 373 56.09 8.38 -20.06
CA MET A 373 55.42 7.29 -20.80
C MET A 373 56.00 5.88 -20.59
N THR A 374 55.13 4.88 -20.40
CA THR A 374 54.71 3.96 -21.48
C THR A 374 53.60 3.00 -21.04
N CYS A 375 52.61 2.84 -21.93
CA CYS A 375 51.74 1.67 -21.99
C CYS A 375 52.57 0.42 -22.32
N ILE A 376 52.18 -0.76 -21.84
CA ILE A 376 52.28 -2.02 -22.62
C ILE A 376 51.27 -3.06 -22.06
N LYS A 377 50.57 -3.66 -23.02
CA LYS A 377 49.68 -4.83 -22.95
C LYS A 377 50.45 -6.13 -22.66
N LEU A 378 49.66 -7.17 -22.37
CA LEU A 378 49.94 -8.63 -22.40
C LEU A 378 50.48 -9.22 -21.10
N LEU A 379 49.70 -10.09 -20.45
CA LEU A 379 49.39 -11.45 -20.89
C LEU A 379 47.98 -11.86 -20.46
#